data_AF-U7H3K4-F1
#
_entry.id   AF-U7H3K4-F1
#
_cell.length_a   1.000
_cell.length_b   1.000
_cell.length_c   1.000
_cell.angle_alpha   90.00
_cell.angle_beta   90.00
_cell.angle_gamma   90.00
#
_symmetry.space_group_name_H-M   'P 1'
#
loop_
_entity.id
_entity.type
_entity.pdbx_description
1 polymer ?
#
loop_
_entity_poly.entity_id
_entity_poly.type
_entity_poly.pdbx_seq_one_letter_code
_entity_poly.pdbx_strand_id
1 'polypeptide(L)'
;MTVHIITIDGPSGSGKGTLAAKIAAHYHFNLLDSGALYRLLGLSLFQKELLDQLDTALSQCVDCALNLNIEFKSTENSILVFLDGIDVTNTIRTEQVGEYASKVAAVPELRKALFERQRAFIQAPGLVADGRDMATSIFPEAQAKIYLTASAESRAERRVKQLQGMGLDAKISDILSNIQARDKRDMERTVAPLKPADDAYIIDSSRIGIDEVFQLMVDYINSCIK
;
A
#
# COMPACT_ATOMS: atom_id res chain seq x y z
N MET A 1 -27.28 -2.60 -4.73
CA MET A 1 -26.57 -1.39 -4.28
C MET A 1 -25.26 -1.33 -5.03
N THR A 2 -24.94 -0.21 -5.66
CA THR A 2 -23.63 0.00 -6.30
C THR A 2 -22.60 0.15 -5.19
N VAL A 3 -21.51 -0.61 -5.24
CA VAL A 3 -20.41 -0.46 -4.27
C VAL A 3 -19.48 0.62 -4.80
N HIS A 4 -19.28 1.70 -4.03
CA HIS A 4 -18.35 2.76 -4.41
C HIS A 4 -16.91 2.36 -4.13
N ILE A 5 -16.00 2.66 -5.05
CA ILE A 5 -14.58 2.36 -4.94
C ILE A 5 -13.81 3.69 -5.03
N ILE A 6 -12.98 3.93 -4.01
CA ILE A 6 -12.07 5.05 -3.91
C ILE A 6 -10.65 4.48 -3.92
N THR A 7 -9.81 4.93 -4.83
CA THR A 7 -8.40 4.49 -4.89
C THR A 7 -7.47 5.62 -4.48
N ILE A 8 -6.48 5.31 -3.66
CA ILE A 8 -5.43 6.24 -3.22
C ILE A 8 -4.08 5.62 -3.57
N ASP A 9 -3.48 6.09 -4.66
CA ASP A 9 -2.16 5.65 -5.12
C ASP A 9 -1.07 6.68 -4.81
N GLY A 10 0.19 6.25 -4.80
CA GLY A 10 1.34 7.14 -4.64
C GLY A 10 2.56 6.48 -4.00
N PRO A 11 3.68 7.21 -3.89
CA PRO A 11 4.96 6.66 -3.41
C PRO A 11 4.95 6.31 -1.91
N SER A 12 5.95 5.56 -1.46
CA SER A 12 6.05 5.19 -0.03
C SER A 12 6.24 6.45 0.83
N GLY A 13 5.59 6.50 1.99
CA GLY A 13 5.75 7.63 2.93
C GLY A 13 4.95 8.89 2.58
N SER A 14 4.12 8.91 1.52
CA SER A 14 3.27 10.07 1.20
C SER A 14 2.09 10.29 2.15
N GLY A 15 1.84 9.37 3.09
CA GLY A 15 0.74 9.48 4.07
C GLY A 15 -0.54 8.72 3.70
N LYS A 16 -0.53 7.95 2.60
CA LYS A 16 -1.70 7.21 2.07
C LYS A 16 -2.38 6.34 3.11
N GLY A 17 -1.68 5.43 3.77
CA GLY A 17 -2.31 4.51 4.72
C GLY A 17 -3.08 5.22 5.83
N THR A 18 -2.53 6.33 6.35
CA THR A 18 -3.23 7.14 7.36
C THR A 18 -4.48 7.81 6.78
N LEU A 19 -4.37 8.41 5.60
CA LEU A 19 -5.49 9.09 4.94
C LEU A 19 -6.56 8.10 4.47
N ALA A 20 -6.17 6.94 3.93
CA ALA A 20 -7.06 5.86 3.51
C ALA A 20 -7.87 5.33 4.69
N ALA A 21 -7.24 5.09 5.85
CA ALA A 21 -7.95 4.70 7.06
C ALA A 21 -8.93 5.81 7.52
N LYS A 22 -8.52 7.07 7.47
CA LYS A 22 -9.38 8.22 7.86
C LYS A 22 -10.58 8.37 6.91
N ILE A 23 -10.37 8.19 5.61
CA ILE A 23 -11.44 8.22 4.58
C ILE A 23 -12.38 7.03 4.73
N ALA A 24 -11.85 5.82 4.92
CA ALA A 24 -12.66 4.61 5.15
C ALA A 24 -13.56 4.77 6.39
N ALA A 25 -13.01 5.29 7.49
CA ALA A 25 -13.78 5.60 8.68
C ALA A 25 -14.84 6.68 8.44
N HIS A 26 -14.51 7.75 7.69
CA HIS A 26 -15.42 8.85 7.39
C HIS A 26 -16.65 8.41 6.58
N TYR A 27 -16.46 7.54 5.58
CA TYR A 27 -17.55 7.05 4.72
C TYR A 27 -18.14 5.70 5.19
N HIS A 28 -17.65 5.12 6.28
CA HIS A 28 -17.97 3.76 6.72
C HIS A 28 -17.72 2.70 5.64
N PHE A 29 -16.65 2.87 4.86
CA PHE A 29 -16.25 1.97 3.79
C PHE A 29 -15.23 0.95 4.30
N ASN A 30 -15.13 -0.17 3.59
CA ASN A 30 -14.08 -1.16 3.78
C ASN A 30 -12.72 -0.56 3.39
N LEU A 31 -11.64 -1.08 3.97
CA LEU A 31 -10.27 -0.65 3.68
C LEU A 31 -9.46 -1.82 3.11
N LEU A 32 -8.80 -1.58 1.99
CA LEU A 32 -7.75 -2.43 1.44
C LEU A 32 -6.41 -1.70 1.53
N ASP A 33 -5.47 -2.21 2.33
CA ASP A 33 -4.05 -1.88 2.24
C ASP A 33 -3.37 -2.92 1.35
N SER A 34 -3.22 -2.61 0.07
CA SER A 34 -2.58 -3.53 -0.88
C SER A 34 -1.11 -3.75 -0.53
N GLY A 35 -0.45 -2.73 0.04
CA GLY A 35 0.93 -2.79 0.47
C GLY A 35 1.17 -3.85 1.53
N ALA A 36 0.23 -4.02 2.47
CA ALA A 36 0.28 -5.08 3.47
C ALA A 36 0.26 -6.48 2.84
N LEU A 37 -0.53 -6.72 1.79
CA LEU A 37 -0.58 -8.01 1.09
C LEU A 37 0.77 -8.40 0.46
N TYR A 38 1.41 -7.45 -0.24
CA TYR A 38 2.74 -7.69 -0.82
C TYR A 38 3.81 -7.91 0.27
N ARG A 39 3.69 -7.23 1.41
CA ARG A 39 4.58 -7.40 2.56
C ARG A 39 4.41 -8.77 3.22
N LEU A 40 3.18 -9.24 3.38
CA LEU A 40 2.88 -10.56 3.91
C LEU A 40 3.41 -11.65 2.98
N LEU A 41 3.21 -11.51 1.67
CA LEU A 41 3.77 -12.45 0.69
C LEU A 41 5.30 -12.44 0.72
N GLY A 42 5.92 -11.26 0.71
CA GLY A 42 7.38 -11.13 0.80
C GLY A 42 7.97 -11.75 2.07
N LEU A 43 7.31 -11.56 3.22
CA LEU A 43 7.69 -12.19 4.47
C LEU A 43 7.55 -13.72 4.42
N SER A 44 6.44 -14.24 3.89
CA SER A 44 6.21 -15.69 3.77
C SER A 44 7.24 -16.35 2.85
N LEU A 45 7.54 -15.72 1.69
CA LEU A 45 8.57 -16.22 0.78
C LEU A 45 9.97 -16.16 1.41
N PHE A 46 10.27 -15.13 2.20
CA PHE A 46 11.53 -15.05 2.93
C PHE A 46 11.65 -16.18 3.97
N GLN A 47 10.62 -16.41 4.77
CA GLN A 47 10.60 -17.48 5.78
C GLN A 47 10.73 -18.88 5.18
N LYS A 48 10.33 -19.05 3.91
CA LYS A 48 10.43 -20.30 3.16
C LYS A 48 11.69 -20.38 2.29
N GLU A 49 12.62 -19.42 2.40
CA GLU A 49 13.85 -19.34 1.61
C GLU A 49 13.63 -19.23 0.08
N LEU A 50 12.47 -18.73 -0.32
CA LEU A 50 12.04 -18.57 -1.72
C LEU A 50 12.22 -17.15 -2.26
N LEU A 51 12.43 -16.14 -1.39
CA LEU A 51 12.46 -14.73 -1.82
C LEU A 51 13.58 -14.40 -2.81
N ASP A 52 14.72 -15.10 -2.75
CA ASP A 52 15.83 -14.93 -3.69
C ASP A 52 15.78 -15.96 -4.84
N GLN A 53 14.69 -16.73 -4.93
CA GLN A 53 14.43 -17.75 -5.95
C GLN A 53 13.19 -17.43 -6.80
N LEU A 54 12.84 -16.14 -6.92
CA LEU A 54 11.63 -15.71 -7.66
C LEU A 54 11.66 -16.15 -9.13
N ASP A 55 12.84 -16.27 -9.73
CA ASP A 55 13.02 -16.70 -11.12
C ASP A 55 13.19 -18.22 -11.26
N THR A 56 13.80 -18.88 -10.28
CA THR A 56 14.17 -20.32 -10.35
C THR A 56 13.12 -21.24 -9.74
N ALA A 57 12.33 -20.74 -8.78
CA ALA A 57 11.29 -21.46 -8.05
C ALA A 57 9.93 -20.78 -8.18
N LEU A 58 9.65 -20.17 -9.34
CA LEU A 58 8.46 -19.34 -9.58
C LEU A 58 7.14 -20.05 -9.27
N SER A 59 7.01 -21.34 -9.64
CA SER A 59 5.79 -22.11 -9.36
C SER A 59 5.51 -22.22 -7.86
N GLN A 60 6.54 -22.50 -7.06
CA GLN A 60 6.43 -22.58 -5.59
C GLN A 60 6.09 -21.20 -5.00
N CYS A 61 6.64 -20.13 -5.56
CA CYS A 61 6.32 -18.76 -5.14
C CYS A 61 4.86 -18.41 -5.42
N VAL A 62 4.34 -18.79 -6.59
CA VAL A 62 2.93 -18.61 -6.97
C VAL A 62 2.01 -19.43 -6.07
N ASP A 63 2.35 -20.69 -5.80
CA ASP A 63 1.60 -21.54 -4.88
C ASP A 63 1.53 -20.93 -3.47
N CYS A 64 2.65 -20.34 -3.00
CA CYS A 64 2.68 -19.61 -1.75
C CYS A 64 1.77 -18.36 -1.77
N ALA A 65 1.74 -17.62 -2.89
CA ALA A 65 0.88 -16.45 -3.04
C ALA A 65 -0.62 -16.82 -3.01
N LEU A 66 -1.01 -17.89 -3.70
CA LEU A 66 -2.39 -18.36 -3.75
C LEU A 66 -2.86 -18.87 -2.37
N ASN A 67 -2.00 -19.57 -1.64
CA ASN A 67 -2.33 -20.21 -0.35
C ASN A 67 -1.89 -19.41 0.88
N LEU A 68 -1.63 -18.11 0.71
CA LEU A 68 -1.18 -17.24 1.80
C LEU A 68 -2.26 -17.16 2.91
N ASN A 69 -1.97 -17.71 4.09
CA ASN A 69 -2.87 -17.72 5.22
C ASN A 69 -2.74 -16.43 6.02
N ILE A 70 -3.66 -15.49 5.79
CA ILE A 70 -3.67 -14.17 6.43
C ILE A 70 -4.96 -14.01 7.24
N GLU A 71 -4.82 -13.56 8.48
CA GLU A 71 -5.96 -13.12 9.29
C GLU A 71 -5.78 -11.66 9.71
N PHE A 72 -6.82 -10.85 9.49
CA PHE A 72 -6.92 -9.50 10.03
C PHE A 72 -7.90 -9.51 11.20
N LYS A 73 -7.43 -9.11 12.39
CA LYS A 73 -8.27 -9.04 13.59
C LYS A 73 -8.36 -7.59 14.06
N SER A 74 -9.56 -7.02 13.96
CA SER A 74 -9.85 -5.70 14.49
C SER A 74 -9.91 -5.73 16.02
N THR A 75 -9.22 -4.79 16.65
CA THR A 75 -9.31 -4.47 18.08
C THR A 75 -9.90 -3.06 18.22
N GLU A 76 -10.24 -2.64 19.44
CA GLU A 76 -10.81 -1.30 19.69
C GLU A 76 -9.97 -0.16 19.11
N ASN A 77 -8.63 -0.31 19.08
CA ASN A 77 -7.71 0.77 18.70
C ASN A 77 -6.79 0.42 17.52
N SER A 78 -6.79 -0.82 17.01
CA SER A 78 -5.84 -1.25 15.97
C SER A 78 -6.29 -2.49 15.20
N ILE A 79 -5.64 -2.75 14.07
CA ILE A 79 -5.78 -4.02 13.32
C ILE A 79 -4.53 -4.86 13.57
N LEU A 80 -4.72 -6.04 14.14
CA LEU A 80 -3.70 -7.08 14.24
C LEU A 80 -3.68 -7.90 12.95
N VAL A 81 -2.49 -8.24 12.48
CA VAL A 81 -2.26 -8.98 11.25
C VAL A 81 -1.49 -10.25 11.58
N PHE A 82 -2.06 -11.40 11.21
CA PHE A 82 -1.46 -12.70 11.41
C PHE A 82 -1.09 -13.32 10.07
N LEU A 83 0.08 -13.97 10.02
CA LEU A 83 0.55 -14.79 8.91
C LEU A 83 0.83 -16.19 9.46
N ASP A 84 0.15 -17.21 8.92
CA ASP A 84 0.26 -18.59 9.39
C ASP A 84 0.03 -18.72 10.92
N GLY A 85 -0.91 -17.92 11.46
CA GLY A 85 -1.26 -17.88 12.88
C GLY A 85 -0.29 -17.08 13.77
N ILE A 86 0.78 -16.51 13.22
CA ILE A 86 1.76 -15.70 13.96
C ILE A 86 1.46 -14.21 13.80
N ASP A 87 1.43 -13.46 14.90
CA ASP A 87 1.29 -12.00 14.86
C ASP A 87 2.51 -11.36 14.18
N VAL A 88 2.28 -10.74 13.03
CA VAL A 88 3.29 -10.05 12.21
C VAL A 88 3.00 -8.55 12.07
N THR A 89 2.09 -8.01 12.89
CA THR A 89 1.57 -6.63 12.83
C THR A 89 2.67 -5.58 12.75
N ASN A 90 3.73 -5.73 13.55
CA ASN A 90 4.88 -4.83 13.54
C ASN A 90 5.94 -5.25 12.52
N THR A 91 6.14 -6.55 12.32
CA THR A 91 7.12 -7.11 11.40
C THR A 91 6.87 -6.63 9.96
N ILE A 92 5.62 -6.64 9.51
CA ILE A 92 5.26 -6.14 8.17
C ILE A 92 5.43 -4.63 8.03
N ARG A 93 5.74 -3.89 9.10
CA ARG A 93 5.98 -2.43 9.05
C ARG A 93 7.47 -2.07 9.04
N THR A 94 8.35 -3.05 9.09
CA THR A 94 9.81 -2.86 9.01
C THR A 94 10.26 -2.51 7.58
N GLU A 95 11.41 -1.83 7.47
CA GLU A 95 12.01 -1.50 6.16
C GLU A 95 12.38 -2.77 5.38
N GLN A 96 12.94 -3.77 6.07
CA GLN A 96 13.33 -5.05 5.49
C GLN A 96 12.16 -5.75 4.78
N VAL A 97 10.99 -5.85 5.44
CA VAL A 97 9.81 -6.45 4.80
C VAL A 97 9.25 -5.54 3.68
N GLY A 98 9.45 -4.21 3.79
CA GLY A 98 9.16 -3.28 2.71
C GLY A 98 9.98 -3.55 1.44
N GLU A 99 11.25 -3.96 1.58
CA GLU A 99 12.10 -4.38 0.45
C GLU A 99 11.64 -5.70 -0.16
N TYR A 100 11.25 -6.66 0.67
CA TYR A 100 10.70 -7.94 0.21
C TYR A 100 9.45 -7.73 -0.65
N ALA A 101 8.55 -6.86 -0.18
CA ALA A 101 7.36 -6.47 -0.93
C ALA A 101 7.70 -5.85 -2.29
N SER A 102 8.73 -5.02 -2.37
CA SER A 102 9.16 -4.39 -3.63
C SER A 102 9.71 -5.43 -4.61
N LYS A 103 10.50 -6.42 -4.15
CA LYS A 103 10.94 -7.55 -4.98
C LYS A 103 9.76 -8.35 -5.53
N VAL A 104 8.84 -8.76 -4.64
CA VAL A 104 7.64 -9.54 -5.01
C VAL A 104 6.74 -8.78 -5.98
N ALA A 105 6.52 -7.49 -5.75
CA ALA A 105 5.61 -6.68 -6.57
C ALA A 105 6.12 -6.44 -8.00
N ALA A 106 7.39 -6.75 -8.30
CA ALA A 106 7.96 -6.69 -9.64
C ALA A 106 7.68 -7.97 -10.47
N VAL A 107 7.23 -9.07 -9.84
CA VAL A 107 7.02 -10.36 -10.50
C VAL A 107 5.57 -10.47 -11.02
N PRO A 108 5.33 -10.52 -12.34
CA PRO A 108 3.98 -10.48 -12.92
C PRO A 108 3.05 -11.60 -12.41
N GLU A 109 3.57 -12.82 -12.27
CA GLU A 109 2.81 -13.99 -11.86
C GLU A 109 2.35 -13.90 -10.40
N LEU A 110 3.18 -13.32 -9.53
CA LEU A 110 2.80 -13.08 -8.13
C LEU A 110 1.76 -11.98 -8.01
N ARG A 111 1.85 -10.93 -8.85
CA ARG A 111 0.78 -9.91 -8.94
C ARG A 111 -0.53 -10.54 -9.39
N LYS A 112 -0.49 -11.39 -10.41
CA LYS A 112 -1.67 -12.13 -10.91
C LYS A 112 -2.28 -13.00 -9.81
N ALA A 113 -1.45 -13.70 -9.04
CA ALA A 113 -1.91 -14.52 -7.91
C ALA A 113 -2.59 -13.70 -6.79
N LEU A 114 -2.19 -12.45 -6.59
CA LEU A 114 -2.80 -11.54 -5.61
C LEU A 114 -3.97 -10.71 -6.16
N PHE A 115 -4.25 -10.78 -7.46
CA PHE A 115 -5.25 -9.91 -8.11
C PHE A 115 -6.66 -10.15 -7.56
N GLU A 116 -7.14 -11.39 -7.61
CA GLU A 116 -8.48 -11.74 -7.13
C GLU A 116 -8.63 -11.49 -5.63
N ARG A 117 -7.57 -11.73 -4.84
CA ARG A 117 -7.58 -11.44 -3.40
C ARG A 117 -7.78 -9.95 -3.12
N GLN A 118 -7.18 -9.06 -3.91
CA GLN A 118 -7.41 -7.61 -3.77
C GLN A 118 -8.84 -7.24 -4.18
N ARG A 119 -9.34 -7.78 -5.30
CA ARG A 119 -10.70 -7.49 -5.76
C ARG A 119 -11.80 -8.02 -4.84
N ALA A 120 -11.53 -9.08 -4.08
CA ALA A 120 -12.44 -9.61 -3.07
C ALA A 120 -12.74 -8.63 -1.89
N PHE A 121 -11.95 -7.56 -1.73
CA PHE A 121 -12.24 -6.49 -0.77
C PHE A 121 -13.38 -5.57 -1.20
N ILE A 122 -13.88 -5.66 -2.44
CA ILE A 122 -15.07 -4.93 -2.87
C ILE A 122 -16.28 -5.48 -2.12
N GLN A 123 -16.69 -4.75 -1.09
CA GLN A 123 -17.85 -5.07 -0.26
C GLN A 123 -18.67 -3.81 0.00
N ALA A 124 -19.98 -3.96 0.16
CA ALA A 124 -20.84 -2.85 0.54
C ALA A 124 -20.46 -2.30 1.94
N PRO A 125 -20.68 -1.00 2.22
CA PRO A 125 -21.23 0.02 1.32
C PRO A 125 -20.22 0.59 0.31
N GLY A 126 -18.92 0.35 0.51
CA GLY A 126 -17.86 0.84 -0.37
C GLY A 126 -16.49 0.31 0.02
N LEU A 127 -15.48 0.68 -0.76
CA LEU A 127 -14.08 0.31 -0.57
C LEU A 127 -13.18 1.54 -0.76
N VAL A 128 -12.23 1.71 0.16
CA VAL A 128 -11.05 2.57 0.00
C VAL A 128 -9.84 1.67 -0.20
N ALA A 129 -9.16 1.76 -1.34
CA ALA A 129 -7.99 0.96 -1.69
C ALA A 129 -6.73 1.82 -1.72
N ASP A 130 -5.78 1.57 -0.81
CA ASP A 130 -4.44 2.17 -0.78
C ASP A 130 -3.44 1.29 -1.52
N GLY A 131 -2.67 1.87 -2.45
CA GLY A 131 -1.59 1.16 -3.11
C GLY A 131 -0.68 2.01 -3.99
N ARG A 132 -0.26 1.40 -5.11
CA ARG A 132 0.65 1.97 -6.12
C ARG A 132 0.02 2.05 -7.52
N ASP A 133 -0.93 1.16 -7.78
CA ASP A 133 -1.55 0.92 -9.08
C ASP A 133 -3.02 0.50 -8.93
N MET A 134 -3.67 0.93 -7.85
CA MET A 134 -5.07 0.65 -7.58
C MET A 134 -5.96 1.25 -8.68
N ALA A 135 -5.72 2.51 -9.05
CA ALA A 135 -6.50 3.22 -10.07
C ALA A 135 -6.15 2.80 -11.51
N THR A 136 -4.97 2.25 -11.75
CA THR A 136 -4.47 1.94 -13.10
C THR A 136 -4.60 0.47 -13.47
N SER A 137 -4.51 -0.44 -12.49
CA SER A 137 -4.45 -1.88 -12.74
C SER A 137 -5.50 -2.69 -11.98
N ILE A 138 -5.75 -2.39 -10.70
CA ILE A 138 -6.63 -3.23 -9.87
C ILE A 138 -8.11 -2.82 -10.00
N PHE A 139 -8.39 -1.51 -9.93
CA PHE A 139 -9.72 -0.90 -9.97
C PHE A 139 -9.76 0.29 -10.94
N PRO A 140 -9.50 0.07 -12.25
CA PRO A 140 -9.60 1.12 -13.27
C PRO A 140 -11.01 1.76 -13.35
N GLU A 141 -12.03 1.07 -12.86
CA GLU A 141 -13.42 1.52 -12.79
C GLU A 141 -13.77 2.35 -11.54
N ALA A 142 -12.81 2.62 -10.65
CA ALA A 142 -13.05 3.36 -9.42
C ALA A 142 -13.64 4.75 -9.70
N GLN A 143 -14.65 5.15 -8.91
CA GLN A 143 -15.36 6.42 -9.11
C GLN A 143 -14.52 7.63 -8.68
N ALA A 144 -13.70 7.48 -7.64
CA ALA A 144 -12.78 8.51 -7.19
C ALA A 144 -11.35 7.96 -7.18
N LYS A 145 -10.46 8.60 -7.95
CA LYS A 145 -9.06 8.21 -8.09
C LYS A 145 -8.17 9.32 -7.60
N ILE A 146 -7.39 9.06 -6.57
CA ILE A 146 -6.48 10.05 -5.97
C ILE A 146 -5.05 9.55 -6.12
N TYR A 147 -4.17 10.42 -6.56
CA TYR A 147 -2.72 10.17 -6.53
C TYR A 147 -2.07 11.12 -5.51
N LEU A 148 -1.74 10.59 -4.34
CA LEU A 148 -1.14 11.34 -3.25
C LEU A 148 0.40 11.25 -3.29
N THR A 149 1.03 12.38 -3.58
CA THR A 149 2.49 12.50 -3.66
C THR A 149 3.05 13.44 -2.58
N ALA A 150 4.37 13.41 -2.45
CA ALA A 150 5.19 14.37 -1.72
C ALA A 150 6.66 14.22 -2.17
N SER A 151 7.47 15.26 -1.99
CA SER A 151 8.91 15.19 -2.25
C SER A 151 9.57 14.08 -1.43
N ALA A 152 10.67 13.50 -1.96
CA ALA A 152 11.40 12.44 -1.28
C ALA A 152 11.94 12.92 0.08
N GLU A 153 12.35 14.18 0.15
CA GLU A 153 12.84 14.86 1.34
C GLU A 153 11.74 14.96 2.40
N SER A 154 10.55 15.44 2.04
CA SER A 154 9.41 15.56 2.97
C SER A 154 9.01 14.19 3.53
N ARG A 155 9.02 13.15 2.69
CA ARG A 155 8.72 11.78 3.10
C ARG A 155 9.80 11.18 4.01
N ALA A 156 11.08 11.47 3.72
CA ALA A 156 12.19 11.06 4.56
C ALA A 156 12.12 11.73 5.95
N GLU A 157 11.86 13.04 6.01
CA GLU A 157 11.70 13.78 7.27
C GLU A 157 10.55 13.21 8.14
N ARG A 158 9.39 12.92 7.53
CA ARG A 158 8.26 12.29 8.23
C ARG A 158 8.64 10.93 8.79
N ARG A 159 9.35 10.12 8.01
CA ARG A 159 9.77 8.77 8.42
C ARG A 159 10.80 8.82 9.55
N VAL A 160 11.77 9.73 9.49
CA VAL A 160 12.75 9.93 10.58
C VAL A 160 12.03 10.32 11.87
N LYS A 161 11.09 11.27 11.84
CA LYS A 161 10.29 11.65 13.01
C LYS A 161 9.52 10.45 13.59
N GLN A 162 8.96 9.60 12.72
CA GLN A 162 8.28 8.38 13.16
C GLN A 162 9.23 7.40 13.85
N LEU A 163 10.41 7.15 13.28
CA LEU A 163 11.42 6.25 13.87
C LEU A 163 11.95 6.78 15.21
N GLN A 164 12.22 8.09 15.29
CA GLN A 164 12.61 8.75 16.54
C GLN A 164 11.53 8.63 17.62
N GLY A 165 10.25 8.76 17.25
CA GLY A 165 9.12 8.52 18.16
C GLY A 165 9.02 7.08 18.67
N MET A 166 9.64 6.13 17.98
CA MET A 166 9.76 4.72 18.39
C MET A 166 11.07 4.43 19.16
N GLY A 167 11.89 5.44 19.44
CA GLY A 167 13.18 5.29 20.11
C GLY A 167 14.29 4.72 19.21
N LEU A 168 14.11 4.76 17.88
CA LEU A 168 15.10 4.31 16.91
C LEU A 168 15.87 5.49 16.35
N ASP A 169 17.20 5.40 16.34
CA ASP A 169 18.03 6.37 15.65
C ASP A 169 18.06 6.07 14.15
N ALA A 170 17.93 7.11 13.32
CA ALA A 170 17.86 6.98 11.88
C ALA A 170 18.50 8.20 11.21
N LYS A 171 19.50 7.95 10.36
CA LYS A 171 20.12 8.99 9.55
C LYS A 171 19.19 9.36 8.39
N ILE A 172 18.86 10.65 8.27
CA ILE A 172 18.01 11.13 7.20
C ILE A 172 18.57 10.81 5.80
N SER A 173 19.89 10.81 5.64
CA SER A 173 20.56 10.44 4.38
C SER A 173 20.22 9.02 3.94
N ASP A 174 20.23 8.09 4.89
CA ASP A 174 20.03 6.66 4.63
C ASP A 174 18.55 6.41 4.30
N ILE A 175 17.65 7.05 5.04
CA ILE A 175 16.20 7.01 4.77
C ILE A 175 15.88 7.62 3.40
N LEU A 176 16.46 8.77 3.07
CA LEU A 176 16.24 9.43 1.79
C LEU A 176 16.72 8.56 0.62
N SER A 177 17.93 8.01 0.72
CA SER A 177 18.50 7.11 -0.30
C SER A 177 17.61 5.88 -0.51
N ASN A 178 17.17 5.25 0.58
CA ASN A 178 16.28 4.09 0.52
C ASN A 178 14.93 4.41 -0.13
N ILE A 179 14.36 5.57 0.20
CA ILE A 179 13.11 6.06 -0.39
C ILE A 179 13.29 6.27 -1.90
N GLN A 180 14.34 6.96 -2.31
CA GLN A 180 14.61 7.23 -3.73
C GLN A 180 14.85 5.94 -4.52
N ALA A 181 15.64 5.01 -3.98
CA ALA A 181 15.90 3.72 -4.61
C ALA A 181 14.62 2.88 -4.76
N ARG A 182 13.73 2.94 -3.76
CA ARG A 182 12.42 2.27 -3.83
C ARG A 182 11.49 2.93 -4.83
N ASP A 183 11.37 4.26 -4.82
CA ASP A 183 10.51 4.97 -5.76
C ASP A 183 10.96 4.73 -7.20
N LYS A 184 12.27 4.75 -7.45
CA LYS A 184 12.84 4.40 -8.76
C LYS A 184 12.40 3.00 -9.20
N ARG A 185 12.55 1.99 -8.36
CA ARG A 185 12.09 0.62 -8.67
C ARG A 185 10.59 0.54 -8.91
N ASP A 186 9.78 1.19 -8.07
CA ASP A 186 8.32 1.18 -8.18
C ASP A 186 7.86 1.90 -9.46
N MET A 187 8.55 2.95 -9.90
CA MET A 187 8.23 3.72 -11.12
C MET A 187 8.74 3.07 -12.41
N GLU A 188 9.93 2.46 -12.38
CA GLU A 188 10.58 1.88 -13.57
C GLU A 188 10.16 0.43 -13.87
N ARG A 189 9.37 -0.21 -12.98
CA ARG A 189 8.92 -1.59 -13.20
C ARG A 189 8.08 -1.71 -14.48
N THR A 190 8.32 -2.78 -15.24
CA THR A 190 7.63 -3.03 -16.52
C THR A 190 6.15 -3.33 -16.35
N VAL A 191 5.75 -3.91 -15.21
CA VAL A 191 4.36 -4.27 -14.92
C VAL A 191 3.79 -3.38 -13.83
N ALA A 192 2.64 -2.75 -14.15
CA ALA A 192 1.89 -1.87 -13.27
C ALA A 192 2.74 -0.76 -12.60
N PRO A 193 3.57 0.01 -13.33
CA PRO A 193 4.44 1.03 -12.74
C PRO A 193 3.69 2.02 -11.85
N LEU A 194 4.36 2.53 -10.82
CA LEU A 194 3.86 3.62 -9.99
C LEU A 194 3.73 4.88 -10.86
N LYS A 195 2.49 5.17 -11.28
CA LYS A 195 2.12 6.38 -12.00
C LYS A 195 0.67 6.73 -11.70
N PRO A 196 0.29 8.02 -11.74
CA PRO A 196 -1.11 8.41 -11.66
C PRO A 196 -1.90 7.80 -12.83
N ALA A 197 -3.17 7.49 -12.60
CA ALA A 197 -4.12 7.28 -13.70
C ALA A 197 -4.41 8.62 -14.39
N ASP A 198 -4.78 8.57 -15.68
CA ASP A 198 -4.99 9.79 -16.48
C ASP A 198 -6.10 10.70 -15.91
N ASP A 199 -7.06 10.12 -15.20
CA ASP A 199 -8.19 10.78 -14.56
C ASP A 199 -8.03 10.94 -13.04
N ALA A 200 -6.83 10.70 -12.49
CA ALA A 200 -6.58 10.82 -11.05
C ALA A 200 -6.45 12.29 -10.61
N TYR A 201 -7.07 12.61 -9.47
CA TYR A 201 -6.80 13.87 -8.76
C TYR A 201 -5.45 13.79 -8.05
N ILE A 202 -4.49 14.59 -8.51
CA ILE A 202 -3.13 14.63 -7.96
C ILE A 202 -3.08 15.61 -6.79
N ILE A 203 -2.67 15.12 -5.61
CA ILE A 203 -2.49 15.94 -4.41
C ILE A 203 -1.00 15.88 -4.01
N ASP A 204 -0.33 17.02 -4.00
CA ASP A 204 1.03 17.16 -3.45
C ASP A 204 0.95 17.59 -1.99
N SER A 205 1.24 16.65 -1.09
CA SER A 205 1.23 16.88 0.35
C SER A 205 2.53 17.48 0.91
N SER A 206 3.50 17.85 0.08
CA SER A 206 4.84 18.27 0.53
C SER A 206 4.83 19.45 1.51
N ARG A 207 3.85 20.36 1.39
CA ARG A 207 3.78 21.62 2.13
C ARG A 207 2.48 21.82 2.92
N ILE A 208 1.57 20.85 2.88
CA ILE A 208 0.25 20.95 3.50
C ILE A 208 0.08 19.87 4.57
N GLY A 209 -0.73 20.18 5.57
CA GLY A 209 -1.00 19.29 6.71
C GLY A 209 -1.92 18.13 6.35
N ILE A 210 -1.95 17.10 7.20
CA ILE A 210 -2.81 15.91 6.98
C ILE A 210 -4.31 16.26 6.97
N ASP A 211 -4.74 17.24 7.77
CA ASP A 211 -6.15 17.65 7.83
C ASP A 211 -6.58 18.41 6.57
N GLU A 212 -5.69 19.24 6.03
CA GLU A 212 -5.92 19.93 4.76
C GLU A 212 -5.99 18.94 3.59
N VAL A 213 -5.04 17.99 3.52
CA VAL A 213 -5.07 16.91 2.53
C VAL A 213 -6.36 16.09 2.65
N PHE A 214 -6.76 15.75 3.87
CA PHE A 214 -8.00 15.01 4.12
C PHE A 214 -9.23 15.76 3.60
N GLN A 215 -9.33 17.07 3.85
CA GLN A 215 -10.45 17.87 3.36
C GLN A 215 -10.48 17.91 1.82
N LEU A 216 -9.33 18.11 1.17
CA LEU A 216 -9.22 18.07 -0.29
C LEU A 216 -9.68 16.72 -0.87
N MET A 217 -9.33 15.61 -0.21
CA MET A 217 -9.78 14.28 -0.61
C MET A 217 -11.30 14.13 -0.47
N VAL A 218 -11.87 14.53 0.66
CA VAL A 218 -13.32 14.45 0.93
C VAL A 218 -14.11 15.28 -0.09
N ASP A 219 -13.70 16.52 -0.35
CA ASP A 219 -14.37 17.40 -1.31
C ASP A 219 -14.38 16.79 -2.72
N TYR A 220 -13.23 16.27 -3.16
CA TYR A 220 -13.12 15.57 -4.44
C TYR A 220 -13.98 14.31 -4.48
N ILE A 221 -13.90 13.45 -3.46
CA ILE A 221 -14.67 12.20 -3.38
C ILE A 221 -16.17 12.49 -3.47
N ASN A 222 -16.68 13.46 -2.69
CA ASN A 222 -18.09 13.86 -2.71
C ASN A 222 -18.55 14.39 -4.08
N SER A 223 -17.65 14.95 -4.88
CA SER A 223 -17.96 15.36 -6.26
C SER A 223 -18.10 14.16 -7.22
N CYS A 224 -17.48 13.02 -6.87
CA CYS A 224 -17.45 11.80 -7.68
C CYS A 224 -18.54 10.79 -7.31
N ILE A 225 -18.83 10.63 -6.01
CA ILE A 225 -19.81 9.66 -5.50
C ILE A 225 -21.10 10.41 -5.14
N LYS A 226 -22.18 10.12 -5.86
CA LYS A 226 -23.54 10.65 -5.60
C LYS A 226 -24.39 9.62 -4.90
#